data_AF-A0A1C5RPZ3-F1
#
_entry.id   AF-A0A1C5RPZ3-F1
#
_cell.length_a   1.000
_cell.length_b   1.000
_cell.length_c   1.000
_cell.angle_alpha   90.00
_cell.angle_beta   90.00
_cell.angle_gamma   90.00
#
_symmetry.space_group_name_H-M   'P 1'
#
loop_
_entity.id
_entity.type
_entity.pdbx_description
1 polymer ?
#
loop_
_entity_poly.entity_id
_entity_poly.type
_entity_poly.pdbx_seq_one_letter_code
_entity_poly.pdbx_strand_id
1 'polypeptide(L)' 'MSKKEKTEQKAMEALAKQTPKKPTLEGDGYAPDGSLVLDEWLCPRCKFRYELDYEEHNYCPNCGQAIDWSDME' A
#
# COMPACT_ATOMS: atom_id res chain seq x y z
N MET A 1 -1.07 -26.95 -15.26
CA MET A 1 -1.21 -26.69 -13.82
C MET A 1 -2.37 -27.48 -13.24
N SER A 2 -2.03 -28.43 -12.37
CA SER A 2 -2.92 -29.19 -11.51
C SER A 2 -3.71 -28.28 -10.57
N LYS A 3 -4.83 -28.79 -10.06
CA LYS A 3 -5.63 -28.13 -9.01
C LYS A 3 -4.79 -27.84 -7.76
N LYS A 4 -3.84 -28.72 -7.43
CA LYS A 4 -2.94 -28.55 -6.28
C LYS A 4 -2.03 -27.32 -6.44
N GLU A 5 -1.37 -27.19 -7.58
CA GLU A 5 -0.47 -26.06 -7.89
C GLU A 5 -1.21 -24.71 -7.83
N LYS A 6 -2.45 -24.66 -8.32
CA LYS A 6 -3.29 -23.45 -8.24
C LYS A 6 -3.65 -23.06 -6.79
N THR A 7 -3.91 -24.04 -5.93
CA THR A 7 -4.21 -23.79 -4.51
C THR A 7 -2.97 -23.26 -3.78
N GLU A 8 -1.81 -23.87 -4.01
CA GLU A 8 -0.54 -23.45 -3.40
C GLU A 8 -0.19 -22.01 -3.83
N GLN A 9 -0.36 -21.68 -5.11
CA GLN A 9 -0.16 -20.32 -5.61
C GLN A 9 -1.07 -19.31 -4.91
N LYS A 10 -2.37 -19.61 -4.76
CA LYS A 10 -3.31 -18.73 -4.05
C LYS A 10 -2.96 -18.56 -2.57
N ALA A 11 -2.51 -19.62 -1.92
CA ALA A 11 -2.08 -19.57 -0.52
C ALA A 11 -0.85 -18.68 -0.35
N MET A 12 0.15 -18.82 -1.24
CA MET A 12 1.32 -17.94 -1.25
C MET A 12 0.96 -16.48 -1.54
N GLU A 13 0.03 -16.23 -2.46
CA GLU A 13 -0.44 -14.88 -2.77
C GLU A 13 -1.15 -14.23 -1.56
N ALA A 14 -2.02 -14.98 -0.89
CA ALA A 14 -2.71 -14.52 0.31
C ALA A 14 -1.71 -14.21 1.43
N LEU A 15 -0.72 -15.09 1.67
CA LEU A 15 0.32 -14.87 2.67
C LEU A 15 1.15 -13.62 2.37
N ALA A 16 1.55 -13.43 1.10
CA ALA A 16 2.33 -12.28 0.69
C ALA A 16 1.59 -10.94 0.87
N LYS A 17 0.26 -10.93 0.76
CA LYS A 17 -0.57 -9.75 1.05
C LYS A 17 -0.64 -9.43 2.54
N GLN A 18 -0.53 -10.42 3.42
CA GLN A 18 -0.60 -10.24 4.87
C GLN A 18 0.73 -9.78 5.49
N THR A 19 1.85 -9.86 4.76
CA THR A 19 3.11 -9.23 5.16
C THR A 19 3.02 -7.71 4.90
N PRO A 20 3.06 -6.85 5.94
CA PRO A 20 3.01 -5.40 5.77
C PRO A 20 4.16 -4.89 4.89
N LYS A 21 3.85 -3.89 4.05
CA LYS A 21 4.83 -3.24 3.17
C LYS A 21 4.60 -1.74 3.16
N LYS A 22 5.69 -0.99 3.15
CA LYS A 22 5.65 0.47 3.11
C LYS A 22 5.02 0.96 1.80
N PRO A 23 4.11 1.93 1.85
CA PRO A 23 3.59 2.55 0.65
C PRO A 23 4.64 3.46 0.01
N THR A 24 4.39 3.89 -1.21
CA THR A 24 5.13 5.01 -1.81
C THR A 24 4.32 6.27 -1.55
N LEU A 25 4.92 7.27 -0.91
CA LEU A 25 4.28 8.57 -0.70
C LEU A 25 4.67 9.51 -1.84
N GLU A 26 3.69 10.19 -2.39
CA GLU A 26 3.86 11.20 -3.42
C GLU A 26 3.11 12.47 -3.02
N GLY A 27 3.47 13.58 -3.65
CA GLY A 27 2.64 14.76 -3.63
C GLY A 27 3.12 15.82 -4.59
N ASP A 28 2.24 16.77 -4.88
CA ASP A 28 2.47 17.81 -5.89
C ASP A 28 2.43 19.24 -5.31
N GLY A 29 1.99 19.38 -4.05
CA GLY A 29 1.96 20.63 -3.30
C GLY A 29 3.30 20.99 -2.68
N TYR A 30 3.54 22.29 -2.49
CA TYR A 30 4.69 22.81 -1.75
C TYR A 30 4.23 23.76 -0.64
N ALA A 31 4.80 23.61 0.55
CA ALA A 31 4.61 24.52 1.66
C ALA A 31 5.33 25.86 1.41
N PRO A 32 5.01 26.94 2.17
CA PRO A 32 5.63 28.26 1.98
C PRO A 32 7.15 28.28 2.18
N ASP A 33 7.71 27.29 2.89
CA ASP A 33 9.15 27.10 3.10
C ASP A 33 9.83 26.33 1.95
N GLY A 34 9.05 25.88 0.96
CA GLY A 34 9.52 25.10 -0.18
C GLY A 34 9.55 23.58 0.06
N SER A 35 9.09 23.10 1.21
CA SER A 35 9.00 21.65 1.50
C SER A 35 7.86 21.00 0.70
N LEU A 36 8.09 19.80 0.15
CA LEU A 36 7.06 19.04 -0.57
C LEU A 36 5.98 18.57 0.42
N VAL A 37 4.72 18.78 0.08
CA VAL A 37 3.56 18.28 0.81
C VAL A 37 3.19 16.94 0.20
N LEU A 38 3.27 15.87 1.00
CA LEU A 38 2.82 14.54 0.61
C LEU A 38 1.31 14.44 0.85
N ASP A 39 0.55 14.16 -0.19
CA ASP A 39 -0.92 14.08 -0.16
C ASP A 39 -1.47 12.82 -0.84
N GLU A 40 -0.61 11.99 -1.43
CA GLU A 40 -0.98 10.70 -1.99
C GLU A 40 -0.11 9.56 -1.45
N TRP A 41 -0.70 8.37 -1.37
CA TRP A 41 0.02 7.12 -1.18
C TRP A 41 -0.36 6.08 -2.23
N LEU A 42 0.65 5.32 -2.67
CA LEU A 42 0.48 4.25 -3.64
C LEU A 42 0.61 2.90 -2.95
N CYS A 43 -0.35 2.02 -3.20
CA CYS A 43 -0.25 0.64 -2.75
C CYS A 43 1.03 -0.01 -3.32
N PRO A 44 1.90 -0.59 -2.50
CA PRO A 44 3.18 -1.14 -2.98
C PRO A 44 2.98 -2.32 -3.94
N ARG A 45 1.81 -2.97 -3.90
CA ARG A 45 1.45 -4.12 -4.72
C ARG A 45 0.75 -3.75 -6.03
N CYS A 46 -0.40 -3.06 -5.95
CA CYS A 46 -1.23 -2.80 -7.13
C CYS A 46 -1.08 -1.38 -7.70
N LYS A 47 -0.27 -0.52 -7.07
CA LYS A 47 -0.01 0.86 -7.49
C LYS A 47 -1.25 1.75 -7.62
N PHE A 48 -2.35 1.34 -7.00
CA PHE A 48 -3.54 2.18 -6.89
C PHE A 48 -3.20 3.35 -5.96
N ARG A 49 -3.59 4.56 -6.38
CA ARG A 49 -3.38 5.81 -5.68
C ARG A 49 -4.55 6.09 -4.76
N TYR A 50 -4.24 6.58 -3.58
CA TYR A 50 -5.20 7.04 -2.59
C TYR A 50 -4.70 8.38 -2.08
N GLU A 51 -5.62 9.29 -1.77
CA GLU A 51 -5.26 10.48 -1.01
C GLU A 51 -4.82 10.04 0.40
N LEU A 52 -3.80 10.71 0.94
CA LEU A 52 -3.45 10.70 2.36
C LEU A 52 -4.56 11.47 3.10
N ASP A 53 -5.71 10.84 3.27
CA ASP A 53 -6.76 11.33 4.14
C ASP A 53 -6.43 11.05 5.61
N TYR A 54 -7.25 11.57 6.54
CA TYR A 54 -7.08 11.36 7.97
C TYR A 54 -7.40 9.91 8.41
N GLU A 55 -7.84 9.02 7.52
CA GLU A 55 -8.22 7.64 7.83
C GLU A 55 -7.12 6.65 7.43
N GLU A 56 -6.31 6.25 8.39
CA GLU A 56 -5.20 5.31 8.15
C GLU A 56 -5.70 3.94 7.65
N HIS A 57 -5.39 3.63 6.39
CA HIS A 57 -5.70 2.34 5.79
C HIS A 57 -4.60 1.32 6.08
N ASN A 58 -4.77 0.51 7.12
CA ASN A 58 -3.89 -0.63 7.43
C ASN A 58 -3.82 -1.68 6.29
N TYR A 59 -4.78 -1.66 5.37
CA TYR A 59 -4.82 -2.53 4.19
C TYR A 59 -5.26 -1.75 2.96
N CYS A 60 -4.66 -2.05 1.81
CA CYS A 60 -5.08 -1.49 0.52
C CYS A 60 -6.52 -1.89 0.18
N PRO A 61 -7.45 -0.92 0.02
CA PRO A 61 -8.85 -1.20 -0.33
C PRO A 61 -9.02 -1.96 -1.65
N ASN A 62 -8.13 -1.77 -2.61
CA ASN A 62 -8.23 -2.39 -3.94
C ASN A 62 -7.73 -3.84 -3.96
N CYS A 63 -6.68 -4.19 -3.21
CA CYS A 63 -6.04 -5.50 -3.35
C CYS A 63 -5.79 -6.28 -2.05
N GLY A 64 -6.03 -5.67 -0.89
CA GLY A 64 -5.87 -6.27 0.44
C GLY A 64 -4.42 -6.41 0.91
N GLN A 65 -3.47 -5.71 0.30
CA GLN A 65 -2.08 -5.65 0.78
C GLN A 65 -2.04 -4.91 2.12
N ALA A 66 -1.52 -5.54 3.17
CA ALA A 66 -1.23 -4.90 4.44
C ALA A 66 -0.19 -3.78 4.24
N ILE A 67 -0.43 -2.63 4.83
CA ILE A 67 0.42 -1.45 4.71
C ILE A 67 1.17 -1.25 6.02
N ASP A 68 2.46 -0.93 5.89
CA ASP A 68 3.33 -0.59 7.00
C ASP A 68 3.44 0.94 7.09
N TRP A 69 2.87 1.52 8.14
CA TRP A 69 2.83 2.96 8.41
C TRP A 69 3.85 3.39 9.48
N SER A 70 4.73 2.48 9.93
CA SER A 70 5.64 2.72 11.07
C SER A 70 6.64 3.88 10.92
N ASP A 71 6.79 4.47 9.73
CA ASP A 71 7.62 5.68 9.52
C ASP A 71 6.85 7.00 9.80
N MET A 72 5.53 6.94 9.94
CA MET A 72 4.66 8.10 10.13
C MET A 72 4.16 8.26 11.57
N GLU A 73 4.49 7.31 12.46
CA GLU A 73 4.18 7.32 13.90
C GLU A 73 5.42 7.64 14.78
#